data_AF-A0A377FZA4-F1
#
_entry.id   AF-A0A377FZA4-F1
#
_cell.length_a   1.000
_cell.length_b   1.000
_cell.length_c   1.000
_cell.angle_alpha   90.00
_cell.angle_beta   90.00
_cell.angle_gamma   90.00
#
_symmetry.space_group_name_H-M   'P 1'
#
loop_
_entity.id
_entity.type
_entity.pdbx_description
1 polymer ?
#
loop_
_entity_poly.entity_id
_entity_poly.type
_entity_poly.pdbx_seq_one_letter_code
_entity_poly.pdbx_strand_id
1 'polypeptide(L)'
;MDWSKAKTILLFAFLALNIYLLFQLLTETWATEVVTNDNTSIAQILDQRDVDASKLPRMGRDIGYLTGSSEQMSASMITKNREAQLATTLDNMQLEVELKDPVPLDEADLRTTAATFVTDYVPFGSEYAYWRFDQETRQIAFVQTYENNKIFSNPEIEADTEKYIGPSLLLLQLNEDYEVTDYKQRHLTNLSSKSQDDLVLTASEAISQLAARKYFQPNQEMRAINTGFYSLPLDSSGSLIIMPPLWSIAIDENVYFVNAIDGTVERVEFHTVE
;
A
#
# COMPACT_ATOMS: atom_id res chain seq x y z
N MET A 1 53.55 -8.19 10.81
CA MET A 1 52.09 -8.24 11.01
C MET A 1 51.70 -9.70 11.15
N ASP A 2 51.24 -10.12 12.33
CA ASP A 2 50.94 -11.53 12.64
C ASP A 2 49.68 -11.97 11.89
N TRP A 3 49.85 -12.35 10.63
CA TRP A 3 48.79 -12.75 9.71
C TRP A 3 48.01 -13.98 10.20
N SER A 4 48.64 -14.86 10.98
CA SER A 4 47.97 -15.97 11.65
C SER A 4 46.99 -15.51 12.74
N LYS A 5 47.37 -14.51 13.56
CA LYS A 5 46.51 -13.99 14.64
C LYS A 5 45.29 -13.25 14.06
N ALA A 6 45.49 -12.46 13.01
CA ALA A 6 44.40 -11.76 12.32
C ALA A 6 43.36 -12.74 11.73
N LYS A 7 43.82 -13.86 11.16
CA LYS A 7 42.93 -14.92 10.65
C LYS A 7 42.07 -15.57 11.73
N THR A 8 42.67 -15.86 12.88
CA THR A 8 41.95 -16.46 14.00
C THR A 8 40.88 -15.53 14.54
N ILE A 9 41.20 -14.24 14.69
CA ILE A 9 40.24 -13.22 15.14
C ILE A 9 39.08 -13.08 14.13
N LEU A 10 39.39 -13.07 12.83
CA LEU A 10 38.37 -13.01 11.77
C LEU A 10 37.43 -14.23 11.81
N LEU A 11 37.98 -15.44 12.02
CA LEU A 11 37.20 -16.67 12.11
C LEU A 11 36.24 -16.64 13.31
N PHE A 12 36.70 -16.19 14.49
CA PHE A 12 35.86 -16.07 15.67
C PHE A 12 34.80 -14.97 15.53
N ALA A 13 35.14 -13.84 14.91
CA ALA A 13 34.18 -12.78 14.63
C ALA A 13 33.09 -13.24 13.66
N PHE A 14 33.46 -13.97 12.60
CA PHE A 14 32.51 -14.55 11.65
C PHE A 14 31.62 -15.60 12.32
N LEU A 15 32.20 -16.45 13.18
CA LEU A 15 31.43 -17.43 13.95
C LEU A 15 30.42 -16.77 14.89
N ALA A 16 30.82 -15.73 15.62
CA ALA A 16 29.93 -14.97 16.50
C ALA A 16 28.78 -14.32 15.71
N LEU A 17 29.07 -13.75 14.53
CA LEU A 17 28.04 -13.21 13.64
C LEU A 17 27.08 -14.29 13.15
N ASN A 18 27.57 -15.47 12.74
CA ASN A 18 26.71 -16.57 12.31
C ASN A 18 25.84 -17.12 13.46
N ILE A 19 26.35 -17.18 14.69
CA ILE A 19 25.55 -17.56 15.86
C ILE A 19 24.48 -16.52 16.15
N TYR A 20 24.81 -15.22 16.04
CA TYR A 20 23.84 -14.14 16.17
C TYR A 20 22.74 -14.24 15.10
N LEU A 21 23.11 -14.45 13.84
CA LEU A 21 22.16 -14.65 12.74
C LEU A 21 21.31 -15.91 12.94
N LEU A 22 21.89 -17.00 13.44
CA LEU A 22 21.16 -18.23 13.76
C LEU A 22 20.17 -17.99 14.90
N PHE A 23 20.57 -17.25 15.93
CA PHE A 23 19.68 -16.88 17.03
C PHE A 23 18.53 -16.02 16.51
N GLN A 24 18.84 -14.99 15.69
CA GLN A 24 17.84 -14.15 15.04
C GLN A 24 16.87 -14.98 14.18
N LEU A 25 17.39 -15.92 13.38
CA LEU A 25 16.59 -16.81 12.53
C LEU A 25 15.72 -17.78 13.34
N LEU A 26 16.17 -18.23 14.51
CA LEU A 26 15.40 -19.11 15.40
C LEU A 26 14.38 -18.34 16.24
N THR A 27 14.63 -17.05 16.52
CA THR A 27 13.67 -16.15 17.19
C THR A 27 12.68 -15.50 16.23
N GLU A 28 13.04 -15.35 14.96
CA GLU A 28 12.08 -15.08 13.89
C GLU A 28 11.31 -16.36 13.62
N THR A 29 10.26 -16.56 14.40
CA THR A 29 9.23 -17.54 14.09
C THR A 29 8.63 -17.18 12.73
N TRP A 30 9.02 -17.91 11.68
CA TRP A 30 8.30 -18.00 10.39
C TRP A 30 7.00 -18.80 10.54
N ALA A 31 6.34 -18.62 11.68
CA ALA A 31 5.03 -19.10 11.96
C ALA A 31 4.23 -17.85 12.23
N THR A 32 3.18 -17.66 11.43
CA THR A 32 2.07 -16.77 11.65
C THR A 32 1.54 -16.93 13.08
N GLU A 33 2.24 -16.37 14.08
CA GLU A 33 1.79 -16.34 15.45
C GLU A 33 0.67 -15.30 15.43
N VAL A 34 -0.55 -15.78 15.19
CA VAL A 34 -1.73 -15.12 15.70
C VAL A 34 -1.44 -14.90 17.17
N VAL A 35 -1.14 -13.65 17.53
CA VAL A 35 -0.90 -13.26 18.92
C VAL A 35 -2.23 -13.45 19.64
N THR A 36 -2.54 -14.68 20.03
CA THR A 36 -3.70 -14.97 20.85
C THR A 36 -3.23 -14.76 22.28
N ASN A 37 -3.75 -13.72 22.93
CA ASN A 37 -3.67 -13.67 24.39
C ASN A 37 -4.28 -14.98 24.92
N ASP A 38 -3.55 -15.64 25.82
CA ASP A 38 -3.56 -17.05 26.22
C ASP A 38 -4.89 -17.79 26.52
N ASN A 39 -6.09 -17.25 26.25
CA ASN A 39 -7.35 -18.00 26.43
C ASN A 39 -8.55 -17.54 25.58
N THR A 40 -8.39 -16.56 24.67
CA THR A 40 -9.55 -16.02 23.91
C THR A 40 -9.57 -16.55 22.48
N SER A 41 -10.67 -17.20 22.09
CA SER A 41 -10.84 -17.69 20.72
C SER A 41 -11.10 -16.53 19.74
N ILE A 42 -10.75 -16.69 18.46
CA ILE A 42 -11.03 -15.68 17.42
C ILE A 42 -12.52 -15.31 17.39
N ALA A 43 -13.41 -16.29 17.57
CA ALA A 43 -14.85 -16.03 17.63
C ALA A 43 -15.23 -15.05 18.75
N GLN A 44 -14.62 -15.18 19.93
CA GLN A 44 -14.85 -14.24 21.04
C GLN A 44 -14.25 -12.85 20.76
N ILE A 45 -13.10 -12.78 20.07
CA ILE A 45 -12.49 -11.50 19.67
C ILE A 45 -13.42 -10.73 18.73
N LEU A 46 -14.03 -11.42 17.76
CA LEU A 46 -14.98 -10.84 16.82
C LEU A 46 -16.28 -10.41 17.51
N ASP A 47 -16.83 -11.26 18.39
CA ASP A 47 -18.05 -10.97 19.16
C ASP A 47 -17.89 -9.72 20.04
N GLN A 48 -16.75 -9.59 20.73
CA GLN A 48 -16.43 -8.40 21.53
C GLN A 48 -16.30 -7.09 20.72
N ARG A 49 -16.24 -7.18 19.40
CA ARG A 49 -16.07 -6.06 18.47
C ARG A 49 -17.24 -5.91 17.51
N ASP A 50 -18.34 -6.63 17.76
CA ASP A 50 -19.54 -6.66 16.93
C ASP A 50 -19.26 -7.00 15.45
N VAL A 51 -18.26 -7.87 15.22
CA VAL A 51 -17.91 -8.32 13.86
C VAL A 51 -18.60 -9.63 13.52
N ASP A 52 -19.51 -9.58 12.56
CA ASP A 52 -20.16 -10.76 12.00
C ASP A 52 -19.23 -11.52 11.04
N ALA A 53 -18.67 -12.63 11.50
CA ALA A 53 -17.78 -13.50 10.74
C ALA A 53 -18.39 -13.99 9.41
N SER A 54 -19.72 -14.08 9.29
CA SER A 54 -20.39 -14.57 8.08
C SER A 54 -20.36 -13.57 6.93
N LYS A 55 -20.16 -12.28 7.23
CA LYS A 55 -20.08 -11.18 6.26
C LYS A 55 -18.65 -10.90 5.81
N LEU A 56 -17.65 -11.55 6.42
CA LEU A 56 -16.26 -11.29 6.11
C LEU A 56 -15.90 -11.82 4.71
N PRO A 57 -15.17 -11.02 3.90
CA PRO A 57 -14.67 -11.45 2.61
C PRO A 57 -13.74 -12.65 2.74
N ARG A 58 -13.68 -13.45 1.68
CA ARG A 58 -12.75 -14.58 1.59
C ARG A 58 -11.67 -14.25 0.57
N MET A 59 -10.43 -14.38 0.97
CA MET A 59 -9.31 -14.37 0.04
C MET A 59 -9.28 -15.72 -0.70
N GLY A 60 -9.22 -15.69 -2.03
CA GLY A 60 -9.08 -16.89 -2.83
C GLY A 60 -7.79 -17.62 -2.47
N ARG A 61 -7.81 -18.97 -2.51
CA ARG A 61 -6.63 -19.80 -2.23
C ARG A 61 -5.49 -19.63 -3.25
N ASP A 62 -5.79 -19.00 -4.39
CA ASP A 62 -4.83 -18.78 -5.47
C ASP A 62 -4.20 -17.38 -5.43
N ILE A 63 -4.55 -16.54 -4.43
CA ILE A 63 -4.00 -15.20 -4.27
C ILE A 63 -2.63 -15.30 -3.60
N GLY A 64 -1.57 -15.28 -4.40
CA GLY A 64 -0.19 -15.13 -3.94
C GLY A 64 0.36 -13.74 -4.20
N TYR A 65 1.68 -13.61 -4.23
CA TYR A 65 2.35 -12.34 -4.54
C TYR A 65 1.96 -11.82 -5.92
N LEU A 66 1.66 -10.53 -5.99
CA LEU A 66 1.56 -9.80 -7.25
C LEU A 66 2.95 -9.29 -7.60
N THR A 67 3.36 -9.52 -8.84
CA THR A 67 4.63 -9.01 -9.37
C THR A 67 4.36 -8.02 -10.48
N GLY A 68 5.22 -7.03 -10.63
CA GLY A 68 5.16 -6.04 -11.71
C GLY A 68 6.45 -5.27 -11.85
N SER A 69 6.47 -4.30 -12.74
CA SER A 69 7.58 -3.37 -12.95
C SER A 69 7.05 -1.95 -13.07
N SER A 70 7.89 -0.95 -12.79
CA SER A 70 7.51 0.44 -13.04
C SER A 70 7.39 0.69 -14.54
N GLU A 71 6.29 1.29 -14.97
CA GLU A 71 6.10 1.74 -16.35
C GLU A 71 7.05 2.90 -16.66
N GLN A 72 7.53 2.96 -17.91
CA GLN A 72 8.31 4.10 -18.38
C GLN A 72 7.36 5.21 -18.82
N MET A 73 7.19 6.19 -17.94
CA MET A 73 6.29 7.31 -18.16
C MET A 73 6.88 8.27 -19.19
N SER A 74 6.04 8.74 -20.10
CA SER A 74 6.42 9.74 -21.10
C SER A 74 5.32 10.75 -21.31
N ALA A 75 5.70 12.01 -21.50
CA ALA A 75 4.80 13.09 -21.90
C ALA A 75 3.99 12.77 -23.18
N SER A 76 4.49 11.90 -24.05
CA SER A 76 3.77 11.47 -25.25
C SER A 76 2.51 10.66 -24.97
N MET A 77 2.34 10.12 -23.76
CA MET A 77 1.16 9.35 -23.35
C MET A 77 -0.05 10.25 -23.03
N ILE A 78 0.17 11.56 -22.81
CA ILE A 78 -0.89 12.52 -22.48
C ILE A 78 -1.63 12.91 -23.77
N THR A 79 -2.94 12.66 -23.80
CA THR A 79 -3.77 12.89 -25.01
C THR A 79 -4.70 14.09 -24.88
N LYS A 80 -4.99 14.60 -23.68
CA LYS A 80 -5.88 15.74 -23.42
C LYS A 80 -5.22 16.81 -22.54
N ASN A 81 -5.70 18.06 -22.66
CA ASN A 81 -5.35 19.24 -21.83
C ASN A 81 -3.84 19.48 -21.60
N ARG A 82 -3.06 19.50 -22.68
CA ARG A 82 -1.58 19.52 -22.64
C ARG A 82 -0.98 20.95 -22.70
N GLU A 83 -0.50 21.50 -21.56
CA GLU A 83 0.83 22.17 -21.29
C GLU A 83 0.84 23.35 -20.28
N ALA A 84 1.84 23.33 -19.35
CA ALA A 84 2.78 24.43 -19.04
C ALA A 84 4.12 23.96 -18.42
N GLN A 85 4.13 22.95 -17.55
CA GLN A 85 5.35 22.25 -17.11
C GLN A 85 5.13 20.73 -17.09
N LEU A 86 6.07 20.03 -17.71
CA LEU A 86 6.15 18.57 -17.68
C LEU A 86 7.51 18.23 -17.08
N ALA A 87 7.49 17.64 -15.89
CA ALA A 87 8.67 17.00 -15.34
C ALA A 87 8.40 15.49 -15.39
N THR A 88 9.06 14.80 -16.31
CA THR A 88 9.41 13.41 -16.00
C THR A 88 10.57 13.48 -15.03
N THR A 89 10.51 12.71 -13.95
CA THR A 89 11.64 12.58 -13.04
C THR A 89 12.86 12.05 -13.82
N LEU A 90 14.08 12.28 -13.31
CA LEU A 90 15.36 11.89 -13.96
C LEU A 90 15.43 10.42 -14.46
N ASP A 91 14.55 9.55 -13.99
CA ASP A 91 14.45 8.12 -14.32
C ASP A 91 13.19 7.70 -15.11
N ASN A 92 12.35 8.65 -15.51
CA ASN A 92 11.10 8.41 -16.25
C ASN A 92 10.07 7.50 -15.53
N MET A 93 10.12 7.39 -14.20
CA MET A 93 9.24 6.50 -13.43
C MET A 93 7.99 7.19 -12.86
N GLN A 94 7.96 8.52 -12.92
CA GLN A 94 6.85 9.35 -12.46
C GLN A 94 6.54 10.43 -13.49
N LEU A 95 5.27 10.60 -13.78
CA LEU A 95 4.75 11.68 -14.60
C LEU A 95 4.21 12.77 -13.68
N GLU A 96 4.72 14.00 -13.82
CA GLU A 96 4.16 15.19 -13.18
C GLU A 96 3.60 16.11 -14.25
N VAL A 97 2.31 16.43 -14.13
CA VAL A 97 1.58 17.21 -15.13
C VAL A 97 0.88 18.37 -14.47
N GLU A 98 1.24 19.58 -14.87
CA GLU A 98 0.48 20.78 -14.60
C GLU A 98 -0.54 21.01 -15.72
N LEU A 99 -1.81 21.19 -15.36
CA LEU A 99 -2.87 21.44 -16.33
C LEU A 99 -2.81 22.88 -16.82
N LYS A 100 -3.04 23.08 -18.12
CA LYS A 100 -3.09 24.42 -18.70
C LYS A 100 -4.24 25.24 -18.14
N ASP A 101 -5.42 24.63 -18.14
CA ASP A 101 -6.66 25.19 -17.60
C ASP A 101 -7.13 24.24 -16.50
N PRO A 102 -7.31 24.73 -15.25
CA PRO A 102 -7.83 23.93 -14.16
C PRO A 102 -9.18 23.30 -14.52
N VAL A 103 -9.43 22.08 -14.05
CA VAL A 103 -10.67 21.36 -14.35
C VAL A 103 -11.55 21.30 -13.10
N PRO A 104 -12.71 21.96 -13.07
CA PRO A 104 -13.57 21.97 -11.90
C PRO A 104 -14.15 20.58 -11.62
N LEU A 105 -14.17 20.21 -10.33
CA LEU A 105 -14.90 19.06 -9.81
C LEU A 105 -16.15 19.54 -9.07
N ASP A 106 -17.16 18.67 -8.97
CA ASP A 106 -18.32 18.96 -8.14
C ASP A 106 -17.99 18.59 -6.69
N GLU A 107 -17.93 19.56 -5.78
CA GLU A 107 -17.68 19.31 -4.36
C GLU A 107 -18.70 18.33 -3.76
N ALA A 108 -19.97 18.39 -4.21
CA ALA A 108 -21.02 17.51 -3.70
C ALA A 108 -20.91 16.06 -4.22
N ASP A 109 -20.18 15.83 -5.31
CA ASP A 109 -19.97 14.51 -5.92
C ASP A 109 -18.48 14.28 -6.30
N LEU A 110 -17.59 14.74 -5.42
CA LEU A 110 -16.16 14.86 -5.68
C LEU A 110 -15.54 13.54 -6.16
N ARG A 111 -15.95 12.42 -5.55
CA ARG A 111 -15.50 11.08 -5.91
C ARG A 111 -15.81 10.73 -7.36
N THR A 112 -17.03 11.00 -7.81
CA THR A 112 -17.49 10.62 -9.15
C THR A 112 -16.91 11.54 -10.22
N THR A 113 -16.88 12.84 -9.97
CA THR A 113 -16.28 13.80 -10.90
C THR A 113 -14.76 13.61 -11.00
N ALA A 114 -14.08 13.32 -9.89
CA ALA A 114 -12.65 12.98 -9.92
C ALA A 114 -12.39 11.69 -10.71
N ALA A 115 -13.19 10.63 -10.52
CA ALA A 115 -13.04 9.39 -11.28
C ALA A 115 -13.26 9.61 -12.78
N THR A 116 -14.20 10.48 -13.14
CA THR A 116 -14.45 10.90 -14.53
C THR A 116 -13.24 11.65 -15.08
N PHE A 117 -12.70 12.62 -14.35
CA PHE A 117 -11.47 13.33 -14.70
C PHE A 117 -10.31 12.36 -14.96
N VAL A 118 -10.07 11.42 -14.04
CA VAL A 118 -9.00 10.43 -14.17
C VAL A 118 -9.18 9.59 -15.43
N THR A 119 -10.38 9.08 -15.68
CA THR A 119 -10.67 8.26 -16.87
C THR A 119 -10.48 9.05 -18.16
N ASP A 120 -10.82 10.34 -18.17
CA ASP A 120 -10.82 11.15 -19.38
C ASP A 120 -9.48 11.81 -19.70
N TYR A 121 -8.72 12.22 -18.69
CA TYR A 121 -7.54 13.08 -18.84
C TYR A 121 -6.23 12.36 -18.55
N VAL A 122 -6.24 11.34 -17.67
CA VAL A 122 -5.02 10.70 -17.19
C VAL A 122 -4.73 9.42 -18.00
N PRO A 123 -3.49 9.23 -18.50
CA PRO A 123 -3.09 7.98 -19.13
C PRO A 123 -3.38 6.78 -18.22
N PHE A 124 -3.89 5.68 -18.77
CA PHE A 124 -4.27 4.50 -17.97
C PHE A 124 -5.32 4.77 -16.88
N GLY A 125 -6.04 5.89 -16.92
CA GLY A 125 -6.96 6.30 -15.86
C GLY A 125 -8.03 5.27 -15.50
N SER A 126 -8.47 4.45 -16.46
CA SER A 126 -9.42 3.34 -16.23
C SER A 126 -8.88 2.23 -15.32
N GLU A 127 -7.56 2.15 -15.12
CA GLU A 127 -6.93 1.17 -14.24
C GLU A 127 -6.80 1.66 -12.79
N TYR A 128 -7.15 2.92 -12.53
CA TYR A 128 -7.10 3.51 -11.19
C TYR A 128 -8.49 3.59 -10.56
N ALA A 129 -8.55 3.32 -9.27
CA ALA A 129 -9.75 3.47 -8.47
C ALA A 129 -9.54 4.56 -7.41
N TYR A 130 -10.61 5.33 -7.15
CA TYR A 130 -10.62 6.30 -6.06
C TYR A 130 -10.23 5.62 -4.75
N TRP A 131 -9.29 6.25 -4.05
CA TRP A 131 -8.86 5.80 -2.74
C TRP A 131 -9.35 6.73 -1.64
N ARG A 132 -8.95 8.01 -1.67
CA ARG A 132 -9.28 8.98 -0.61
C ARG A 132 -9.16 10.42 -1.10
N PHE A 133 -9.72 11.32 -0.30
CA PHE A 133 -9.48 12.76 -0.39
C PHE A 133 -8.91 13.23 0.95
N ASP A 134 -7.86 14.03 0.87
CA ASP A 134 -7.17 14.64 1.99
C ASP A 134 -7.52 16.13 2.01
N GLN A 135 -8.30 16.57 2.99
CA GLN A 135 -8.81 17.94 3.01
C GLN A 135 -7.73 18.96 3.40
N GLU A 136 -6.75 18.58 4.23
CA GLU A 136 -5.68 19.48 4.68
C GLU A 136 -4.75 19.83 3.51
N THR A 137 -4.38 18.83 2.72
CA THR A 137 -3.52 19.00 1.54
C THR A 137 -4.31 19.28 0.26
N ARG A 138 -5.64 19.13 0.30
CA ARG A 138 -6.55 19.16 -0.86
C ARG A 138 -6.12 18.22 -1.98
N GLN A 139 -5.71 17.01 -1.63
CA GLN A 139 -5.25 15.99 -2.57
C GLN A 139 -6.24 14.84 -2.67
N ILE A 140 -6.57 14.44 -3.89
CA ILE A 140 -7.32 13.21 -4.15
C ILE A 140 -6.34 12.11 -4.56
N ALA A 141 -6.30 11.03 -3.80
CA ALA A 141 -5.48 9.87 -4.11
C ALA A 141 -6.31 8.78 -4.80
N PHE A 142 -5.71 8.20 -5.82
CA PHE A 142 -6.16 7.03 -6.55
C PHE A 142 -5.09 5.94 -6.48
N VAL A 143 -5.53 4.69 -6.51
CA VAL A 143 -4.66 3.51 -6.51
C VAL A 143 -4.93 2.67 -7.73
N GLN A 144 -3.88 2.14 -8.36
CA GLN A 144 -4.01 1.20 -9.46
C GLN A 144 -4.72 -0.08 -8.99
N THR A 145 -5.43 -0.73 -9.91
CA THR A 145 -6.17 -1.95 -9.65
C THR A 145 -5.69 -3.10 -10.53
N TYR A 146 -5.77 -4.32 -9.99
CA TYR A 146 -5.49 -5.56 -10.70
C TYR A 146 -6.59 -6.57 -10.36
N GLU A 147 -7.32 -7.05 -11.38
CA GLU A 147 -8.45 -7.98 -11.21
C GLU A 147 -9.44 -7.57 -10.12
N ASN A 148 -9.80 -6.27 -10.09
CA ASN A 148 -10.65 -5.61 -9.08
C ASN A 148 -10.05 -5.45 -7.67
N ASN A 149 -8.81 -5.89 -7.44
CA ASN A 149 -8.10 -5.65 -6.19
C ASN A 149 -7.30 -4.35 -6.28
N LYS A 150 -7.33 -3.54 -5.22
CA LYS A 150 -6.54 -2.30 -5.12
C LYS A 150 -5.08 -2.63 -4.81
N ILE A 151 -4.16 -1.90 -5.43
CA ILE A 151 -2.73 -1.93 -5.14
C ILE A 151 -2.41 -0.68 -4.32
N PHE A 152 -2.45 -0.81 -3.00
CA PHE A 152 -2.15 0.28 -2.07
C PHE A 152 -0.65 0.57 -2.03
N SER A 153 -0.30 1.80 -1.68
CA SER A 153 1.06 2.21 -1.39
C SER A 153 1.02 3.43 -0.48
N ASN A 154 2.11 3.73 0.21
CA ASN A 154 2.18 4.92 1.05
C ASN A 154 2.12 6.19 0.17
N PRO A 155 1.15 7.09 0.39
CA PRO A 155 1.07 8.36 -0.35
C PRO A 155 2.01 9.42 0.20
N GLU A 156 2.49 9.28 1.44
CA GLU A 156 3.39 10.24 2.05
C GLU A 156 4.80 10.09 1.51
N ILE A 157 5.29 11.15 0.88
CA ILE A 157 6.70 11.30 0.55
C ILE A 157 7.40 11.69 1.86
N GLU A 158 8.12 10.77 2.49
CA GLU A 158 9.02 11.15 3.58
C GLU A 158 10.07 12.15 3.02
N ALA A 159 9.99 13.41 3.46
CA ALA A 159 10.65 14.56 2.83
C ALA A 159 12.19 14.45 2.71
N ASP A 160 12.82 13.53 3.44
CA ASP A 160 14.27 13.30 3.44
C ASP A 160 14.70 12.00 2.73
N THR A 161 13.77 11.11 2.37
CA THR A 161 14.06 9.73 1.90
C THR A 161 13.36 9.35 0.60
N GLU A 162 12.18 9.91 0.33
CA GLU A 162 11.39 9.55 -0.84
C GLU A 162 11.41 10.64 -1.90
N LYS A 163 11.79 10.26 -3.12
CA LYS A 163 11.83 11.17 -4.27
C LYS A 163 10.55 11.10 -5.11
N TYR A 164 9.78 10.03 -4.95
CA TYR A 164 8.63 9.66 -5.79
C TYR A 164 7.45 9.29 -4.92
N ILE A 165 6.23 9.48 -5.44
CA ILE A 165 5.03 8.91 -4.82
C ILE A 165 5.09 7.37 -4.89
N GLY A 166 4.24 6.68 -4.13
CA GLY A 166 4.09 5.22 -4.23
C GLY A 166 3.86 4.74 -5.68
N PRO A 167 4.40 3.58 -6.09
CA PRO A 167 4.49 3.18 -7.51
C PRO A 167 3.15 2.82 -8.16
N SER A 168 2.08 2.64 -7.38
CA SER A 168 0.72 2.40 -7.85
C SER A 168 -0.20 3.61 -7.67
N LEU A 169 0.35 4.78 -7.34
CA LEU A 169 -0.44 5.96 -6.98
C LEU A 169 -0.64 6.93 -8.14
N LEU A 170 -1.81 7.56 -8.10
CA LEU A 170 -2.14 8.77 -8.84
C LEU A 170 -2.67 9.79 -7.83
N LEU A 171 -2.03 10.95 -7.74
CA LEU A 171 -2.42 12.03 -6.85
C LEU A 171 -2.89 13.21 -7.69
N LEU A 172 -4.11 13.67 -7.45
CA LEU A 172 -4.64 14.92 -8.00
C LEU A 172 -4.49 16.02 -6.95
N GLN A 173 -3.99 17.18 -7.35
CA GLN A 173 -3.98 18.38 -6.51
C GLN A 173 -5.16 19.28 -6.86
N LEU A 174 -5.89 19.74 -5.85
CA LEU A 174 -6.97 20.71 -6.01
C LEU A 174 -6.57 22.09 -5.49
N ASN A 175 -7.14 23.13 -6.12
CA ASN A 175 -7.16 24.49 -5.59
C ASN A 175 -8.32 24.70 -4.59
N GLU A 176 -8.52 25.94 -4.14
CA GLU A 176 -9.58 26.30 -3.17
C GLU A 176 -10.99 26.21 -3.76
N ASP A 177 -11.12 26.25 -5.09
CA ASP A 177 -12.37 26.17 -5.83
C ASP A 177 -12.71 24.73 -6.28
N TYR A 178 -12.02 23.72 -5.73
CA TYR A 178 -12.14 22.30 -6.10
C TYR A 178 -11.85 22.01 -7.57
N GLU A 179 -10.95 22.78 -8.18
CA GLU A 179 -10.46 22.52 -9.53
C GLU A 179 -9.14 21.76 -9.49
N VAL A 180 -9.00 20.75 -10.34
CA VAL A 180 -7.74 20.02 -10.50
C VAL A 180 -6.73 20.94 -11.17
N THR A 181 -5.59 21.18 -10.53
CA THR A 181 -4.50 22.03 -11.06
C THR A 181 -3.37 21.20 -11.65
N ASP A 182 -3.04 20.09 -11.01
CA ASP A 182 -1.93 19.22 -11.39
C ASP A 182 -2.18 17.80 -10.90
N TYR A 183 -1.42 16.86 -11.47
CA TYR A 183 -1.40 15.49 -10.99
C TYR A 183 -0.02 14.86 -11.10
N LYS A 184 0.24 13.93 -10.17
CA LYS A 184 1.40 13.04 -10.19
C LYS A 184 0.95 11.61 -10.39
N GLN A 185 1.60 10.89 -11.29
CA GLN A 185 1.22 9.53 -11.64
C GLN A 185 2.43 8.60 -11.69
N ARG A 186 2.27 7.43 -11.08
CA ARG A 186 3.10 6.25 -11.32
C ARG A 186 2.23 5.06 -11.66
N HIS A 187 2.70 4.26 -12.61
CA HIS A 187 1.96 3.12 -13.14
C HIS A 187 2.82 1.86 -13.11
N LEU A 188 2.17 0.75 -12.78
CA LEU A 188 2.76 -0.59 -12.78
C LEU A 188 2.34 -1.32 -14.05
N THR A 189 3.32 -1.93 -14.70
CA THR A 189 3.14 -2.72 -15.91
C THR A 189 3.60 -4.16 -15.69
N ASN A 190 3.28 -5.05 -16.63
CA ASN A 190 3.59 -6.49 -16.55
C ASN A 190 3.09 -7.15 -15.26
N LEU A 191 1.91 -6.72 -14.78
CA LEU A 191 1.30 -7.27 -13.56
C LEU A 191 0.95 -8.75 -13.74
N SER A 192 1.46 -9.58 -12.84
CA SER A 192 1.24 -11.01 -12.84
C SER A 192 1.21 -11.55 -11.42
N SER A 193 0.13 -12.26 -11.08
CA SER A 193 0.04 -12.99 -9.82
C SER A 193 0.51 -14.43 -10.02
N LYS A 194 1.30 -14.93 -9.06
CA LYS A 194 1.58 -16.36 -8.95
C LYS A 194 0.82 -16.92 -7.77
N SER A 195 0.01 -17.95 -8.02
CA SER A 195 -0.56 -18.74 -6.94
C SER A 195 0.58 -19.35 -6.11
N GLN A 196 0.48 -19.22 -4.80
CA GLN A 196 1.38 -19.86 -3.86
C GLN A 196 0.58 -20.85 -3.02
N ASP A 197 1.18 -21.99 -2.69
CA ASP A 197 0.55 -23.03 -1.86
C ASP A 197 0.49 -22.65 -0.37
N ASP A 198 0.96 -21.45 -0.01
CA ASP A 198 1.02 -20.99 1.38
C ASP A 198 -0.37 -20.61 1.90
N LEU A 199 -0.59 -20.92 3.17
CA LEU A 199 -1.79 -20.51 3.90
C LEU A 199 -1.76 -18.99 4.12
N VAL A 200 -2.61 -18.27 3.39
CA VAL A 200 -2.88 -16.86 3.69
C VAL A 200 -3.82 -16.73 4.87
N LEU A 201 -3.60 -15.70 5.68
CA LEU A 201 -4.47 -15.27 6.76
C LEU A 201 -5.87 -15.00 6.24
N THR A 202 -6.85 -15.56 6.93
CA THR A 202 -8.26 -15.21 6.77
C THR A 202 -8.52 -13.81 7.33
N ALA A 203 -9.63 -13.20 6.91
CA ALA A 203 -10.10 -11.93 7.46
C ALA A 203 -10.22 -11.97 8.99
N SER A 204 -10.73 -13.07 9.56
CA SER A 204 -10.87 -13.26 11.00
C SER A 204 -9.53 -13.28 11.73
N GLU A 205 -8.51 -13.93 11.15
CA GLU A 205 -7.16 -13.96 11.73
C GLU A 205 -6.48 -12.60 11.61
N ALA A 206 -6.66 -11.88 10.50
CA ALA A 206 -6.16 -10.51 10.35
C ALA A 206 -6.78 -9.55 11.39
N ILE A 207 -8.08 -9.66 11.64
CA ILE A 207 -8.76 -8.91 12.71
C ILE A 207 -8.20 -9.31 14.09
N SER A 208 -7.97 -10.60 14.32
CA SER A 208 -7.34 -11.09 15.56
C SER A 208 -5.94 -10.50 15.75
N GLN A 209 -5.16 -10.36 14.68
CA GLN A 209 -3.83 -9.74 14.71
C GLN A 209 -3.90 -8.26 15.11
N LEU A 210 -4.87 -7.50 14.60
CA LEU A 210 -5.10 -6.10 15.00
C LEU A 210 -5.54 -6.00 16.46
N ALA A 211 -6.44 -6.88 16.89
CA ALA A 211 -6.92 -6.93 18.27
C ALA A 211 -5.78 -7.20 19.26
N ALA A 212 -4.93 -8.17 18.95
CA ALA A 212 -3.82 -8.57 19.79
C ALA A 212 -2.77 -7.48 19.98
N ARG A 213 -2.51 -6.71 18.92
CA ARG A 213 -1.61 -5.55 18.91
C ARG A 213 -2.27 -4.27 19.46
N LYS A 214 -3.52 -4.37 19.93
CA LYS A 214 -4.32 -3.26 20.48
C LYS A 214 -4.67 -2.17 19.46
N TYR A 215 -4.56 -2.47 18.17
CA TYR A 215 -5.00 -1.59 17.08
C TYR A 215 -6.52 -1.62 16.89
N PHE A 216 -7.18 -2.68 17.33
CA PHE A 216 -8.63 -2.77 17.32
C PHE A 216 -9.15 -3.07 18.72
N GLN A 217 -9.65 -2.05 19.41
CA GLN A 217 -10.21 -2.15 20.75
C GLN A 217 -11.74 -2.34 20.73
N PRO A 218 -12.35 -2.91 21.79
CA PRO A 218 -13.80 -3.21 21.82
C PRO A 218 -14.74 -1.99 21.67
N ASN A 219 -14.26 -0.77 21.89
CA ASN A 219 -15.03 0.46 21.78
C ASN A 219 -14.93 1.13 20.39
N GLN A 220 -14.25 0.48 19.44
CA GLN A 220 -14.04 0.98 18.08
C GLN A 220 -14.93 0.20 17.10
N GLU A 221 -15.22 0.81 15.95
CA GLU A 221 -16.07 0.21 14.93
C GLU A 221 -15.27 -0.12 13.66
N MET A 222 -15.37 -1.37 13.20
CA MET A 222 -14.85 -1.74 11.89
C MET A 222 -15.84 -1.30 10.80
N ARG A 223 -15.44 -0.30 10.01
CA ARG A 223 -16.27 0.27 8.94
C ARG A 223 -16.20 -0.51 7.63
N ALA A 224 -15.03 -1.07 7.31
CA ALA A 224 -14.82 -1.83 6.08
C ALA A 224 -13.64 -2.80 6.17
N ILE A 225 -13.70 -3.87 5.37
CA ILE A 225 -12.59 -4.80 5.16
C ILE A 225 -12.53 -5.18 3.68
N ASN A 226 -11.35 -5.06 3.07
CA ASN A 226 -11.13 -5.35 1.65
C ASN A 226 -9.82 -6.11 1.46
N THR A 227 -9.73 -6.89 0.37
CA THR A 227 -8.46 -7.48 -0.10
C THR A 227 -7.74 -6.51 -1.03
N GLY A 228 -6.42 -6.62 -1.08
CA GLY A 228 -5.60 -5.85 -1.99
C GLY A 228 -4.16 -6.35 -2.00
N PHE A 229 -3.28 -5.51 -2.56
CA PHE A 229 -1.84 -5.69 -2.54
C PHE A 229 -1.19 -4.43 -1.97
N TYR A 230 -0.01 -4.56 -1.35
CA TYR A 230 0.78 -3.40 -0.92
C TYR A 230 2.03 -3.30 -1.76
N SER A 231 2.26 -2.16 -2.37
CA SER A 231 3.53 -1.84 -2.99
C SER A 231 4.38 -1.01 -2.04
N LEU A 232 5.51 -1.58 -1.65
CA LEU A 232 6.54 -0.84 -0.93
C LEU A 232 7.18 0.21 -1.86
N PRO A 233 7.70 1.32 -1.27
CA PRO A 233 8.50 2.30 -2.00
C PRO A 233 9.68 1.64 -2.70
N LEU A 234 9.94 2.07 -3.93
CA LEU A 234 10.95 1.49 -4.81
C LEU A 234 12.35 2.03 -4.50
N ASP A 235 13.37 1.18 -4.64
CA ASP A 235 14.72 1.66 -4.96
C ASP A 235 14.75 2.21 -6.40
N SER A 236 15.78 2.98 -6.75
CA SER A 236 15.86 3.66 -8.06
C SER A 236 15.95 2.72 -9.28
N SER A 237 15.83 1.40 -9.11
CA SER A 237 15.99 0.42 -10.19
C SER A 237 14.69 0.10 -10.93
N GLY A 238 13.52 0.24 -10.30
CA GLY A 238 12.20 0.10 -10.92
C GLY A 238 11.88 -1.25 -11.59
N SER A 239 12.74 -2.25 -11.44
CA SER A 239 12.82 -3.39 -12.37
C SER A 239 11.92 -4.58 -12.03
N LEU A 240 11.76 -4.91 -10.75
CA LEU A 240 10.82 -5.93 -10.27
C LEU A 240 10.28 -5.52 -8.90
N ILE A 241 8.95 -5.42 -8.81
CA ILE A 241 8.22 -5.09 -7.59
C ILE A 241 7.45 -6.33 -7.18
N ILE A 242 7.61 -6.73 -5.93
CA ILE A 242 6.91 -7.85 -5.32
C ILE A 242 5.96 -7.26 -4.28
N MET A 243 4.67 -7.54 -4.43
CA MET A 243 3.61 -6.97 -3.62
C MET A 243 2.87 -8.10 -2.91
N PRO A 244 3.01 -8.22 -1.58
CA PRO A 244 2.25 -9.21 -0.83
C PRO A 244 0.75 -8.90 -0.88
N PRO A 245 -0.11 -9.93 -0.87
CA PRO A 245 -1.52 -9.73 -0.63
C PRO A 245 -1.76 -9.24 0.79
N LEU A 246 -2.82 -8.46 0.99
CA LEU A 246 -3.16 -7.87 2.28
C LEU A 246 -4.66 -7.77 2.53
N TRP A 247 -4.97 -7.53 3.80
CA TRP A 247 -6.26 -7.05 4.28
C TRP A 247 -6.17 -5.56 4.62
N SER A 248 -7.00 -4.75 3.95
CA SER A 248 -7.21 -3.34 4.28
C SER A 248 -8.44 -3.26 5.18
N ILE A 249 -8.23 -2.87 6.44
CA ILE A 249 -9.27 -2.86 7.47
C ILE A 249 -9.42 -1.42 7.98
N ALA A 250 -10.57 -0.81 7.70
CA ALA A 250 -10.92 0.51 8.19
C ALA A 250 -11.59 0.39 9.57
N ILE A 251 -11.00 1.02 10.58
CA ILE A 251 -11.49 1.04 11.96
C ILE A 251 -11.56 2.50 12.38
N ASP A 252 -12.76 2.98 12.68
CA ASP A 252 -13.05 4.40 12.87
C ASP A 252 -12.48 5.24 11.70
N GLU A 253 -11.50 6.10 11.96
CA GLU A 253 -10.82 6.97 10.98
C GLU A 253 -9.51 6.37 10.43
N ASN A 254 -9.04 5.26 10.98
CA ASN A 254 -7.76 4.66 10.60
C ASN A 254 -7.95 3.52 9.59
N VAL A 255 -6.99 3.34 8.68
CA VAL A 255 -6.91 2.12 7.85
C VAL A 255 -5.63 1.37 8.20
N TYR A 256 -5.81 0.10 8.53
CA TYR A 256 -4.73 -0.82 8.82
C TYR A 256 -4.55 -1.76 7.63
N PHE A 257 -3.30 -1.90 7.18
CA PHE A 257 -2.90 -2.87 6.17
C PHE A 257 -2.25 -4.06 6.88
N VAL A 258 -2.92 -5.21 6.84
CA VAL A 258 -2.41 -6.46 7.42
C VAL A 258 -1.92 -7.35 6.29
N ASN A 259 -0.62 -7.62 6.25
CA ASN A 259 -0.04 -8.56 5.29
C ASN A 259 -0.68 -9.95 5.48
N ALA A 260 -1.24 -10.50 4.41
CA ALA A 260 -1.98 -11.75 4.48
C ALA A 260 -1.09 -12.99 4.58
N ILE A 261 0.24 -12.86 4.48
CA ILE A 261 1.17 -13.99 4.57
C ILE A 261 1.78 -14.07 5.97
N ASP A 262 2.40 -12.99 6.45
CA ASP A 262 3.12 -12.98 7.73
C ASP A 262 2.34 -12.29 8.88
N GLY A 263 1.22 -11.63 8.59
CA GLY A 263 0.42 -10.92 9.57
C GLY A 263 1.08 -9.65 10.13
N THR A 264 2.13 -9.13 9.50
CA THR A 264 2.67 -7.80 9.77
C THR A 264 1.59 -6.75 9.53
N VAL A 265 1.64 -5.66 10.32
CA VAL A 265 0.64 -4.60 10.27
C VAL A 265 1.35 -3.29 9.99
N GLU A 266 0.97 -2.67 8.89
CA GLU A 266 1.27 -1.27 8.62
C GLU A 266 0.03 -0.43 8.91
N ARG A 267 0.24 0.69 9.59
CA ARG A 267 -0.82 1.65 9.93
C ARG A 267 -0.64 2.88 9.07
N VAL A 268 -1.70 3.28 8.40
CA VAL A 268 -1.78 4.60 7.79
C VAL A 268 -2.85 5.38 8.56
N GLU A 269 -2.42 6.47 9.19
CA GLU A 269 -3.34 7.41 9.84
C GLU A 269 -3.94 8.30 8.75
N PHE A 270 -5.26 8.49 8.79
CA PHE A 270 -5.93 9.42 7.90
C PHE A 270 -6.57 10.50 8.74
N HIS A 271 -6.30 11.75 8.40
CA HIS A 271 -7.09 12.88 8.88
C HIS A 271 -8.31 12.99 7.98
N THR A 272 -9.39 12.30 8.33
CA THR A 272 -10.71 12.52 7.72
C THR A 272 -11.67 12.94 8.82
N VAL A 273 -12.06 14.21 8.83
CA VAL A 273 -13.12 14.70 9.72
C VAL A 273 -14.45 14.58 8.97
N GLU A 274 -15.42 14.00 9.67
CA GLU A 274 -16.88 13.84 9.41
C GLU A 274 -17.48 14.32 8.08
#